data_AF-A0A2B7WXT9-F1
#
_entry.id   AF-A0A2B7WXT9-F1
#
_cell.length_a   1.000
_cell.length_b   1.000
_cell.length_c   1.000
_cell.angle_alpha   90.00
_cell.angle_beta   90.00
_cell.angle_gamma   90.00
#
_symmetry.space_group_name_H-M   'P 1'
#
loop_
_entity.id
_entity.type
_entity.pdbx_description
1 polymer ?
#
loop_
_entity_poly.entity_id
_entity_poly.type
_entity_poly.pdbx_seq_one_letter_code
_entity_poly.pdbx_strand_id
1 'polypeptide(L)'
;MATSNDQSGSGQASGSSNRSGPRGERWTEDEEMWLIVNTIERHSNEWLAQNIPGGNGRTSNSIASHLAELRVRRKLPRAWRSGNINGRPAWTLEEDTEIIEWILHEKQRIDAEVFVAADRSGEEIKRRARFLMADEEFAEIVYATEETLRLAQLQYDMVPEGPQKRAAGDALRIAEWDAERTISEALQETLDGAVWQPHLW
;
A
#
# COMPACT_ATOMS: atom_id res chain seq x y z
N MET A 1 -62.16 24.59 45.22
CA MET A 1 -61.19 25.67 45.54
C MET A 1 -60.05 25.05 46.35
N ALA A 2 -58.83 25.36 45.93
CA ALA A 2 -57.52 25.21 46.59
C ALA A 2 -57.29 24.11 47.65
N THR A 3 -56.43 23.16 47.32
CA THR A 3 -55.60 22.42 48.28
C THR A 3 -54.16 22.39 47.80
N SER A 4 -53.25 22.78 48.67
CA SER A 4 -51.80 22.92 48.44
C SER A 4 -51.00 21.64 48.75
N ASN A 5 -49.90 21.53 48.00
CA ASN A 5 -48.55 21.04 48.29
C ASN A 5 -48.17 19.57 48.61
N ASP A 6 -47.06 19.22 47.94
CA ASP A 6 -45.98 18.26 48.19
C ASP A 6 -46.19 16.76 47.97
N GLN A 7 -45.60 16.25 46.88
CA GLN A 7 -44.40 15.40 46.97
C GLN A 7 -43.72 15.13 45.60
N SER A 8 -42.44 15.51 45.55
CA SER A 8 -41.26 14.80 45.05
C SER A 8 -41.37 13.80 43.89
N GLY A 9 -40.69 14.11 42.79
CA GLY A 9 -40.36 13.16 41.72
C GLY A 9 -39.22 13.66 40.84
N SER A 10 -38.02 13.20 41.15
CA SER A 10 -36.75 13.50 40.49
C SER A 10 -36.75 13.22 38.98
N GLY A 11 -36.43 14.24 38.19
CA GLY A 11 -36.06 14.10 36.78
C GLY A 11 -34.83 14.96 36.50
N GLN A 12 -33.67 14.51 36.98
CA GLN A 12 -32.40 15.17 36.69
C GLN A 12 -32.09 15.05 35.20
N ALA A 13 -31.99 16.23 34.57
CA ALA A 13 -31.03 16.61 33.54
C ALA A 13 -30.60 15.53 32.54
N SER A 14 -31.16 15.62 31.33
CA SER A 14 -30.52 15.15 30.09
C SER A 14 -29.25 15.96 29.83
N GLY A 15 -28.22 15.72 30.63
CA GLY A 15 -26.85 16.08 30.30
C GLY A 15 -26.39 15.16 29.19
N SER A 16 -26.41 15.66 27.96
CA SER A 16 -25.68 15.11 26.82
C SER A 16 -24.19 15.10 27.18
N SER A 17 -23.75 14.05 27.87
CA SER A 17 -22.35 13.75 28.05
C SER A 17 -21.87 13.20 26.71
N ASN A 18 -21.28 14.07 25.90
CA ASN A 18 -20.28 13.72 24.89
C ASN A 18 -19.28 12.76 25.55
N ARG A 19 -19.49 11.46 25.37
CA ARG A 19 -18.47 10.45 25.66
C ARG A 19 -17.46 10.55 24.53
N SER A 20 -16.54 11.49 24.67
CA SER A 20 -15.24 11.45 24.05
C SER A 20 -14.56 10.18 24.55
N GLY A 21 -14.80 9.05 23.88
CA GLY A 21 -13.99 7.85 24.05
C GLY A 21 -12.51 8.20 23.81
N PRO A 22 -11.56 7.39 24.30
CA PRO A 22 -10.15 7.62 24.03
C PRO A 22 -9.98 7.76 22.53
N ARG A 23 -9.47 8.89 22.04
CA ARG A 23 -8.99 8.96 20.66
C ARG A 23 -7.94 7.85 20.59
N GLY A 24 -8.23 6.81 19.80
CA GLY A 24 -7.31 5.69 19.62
C GLY A 24 -5.93 6.22 19.25
N GLU A 25 -4.89 5.49 19.61
CA GLU A 25 -3.51 5.85 19.29
C GLU A 25 -3.37 6.18 17.80
N ARG A 26 -2.50 7.13 17.46
CA ARG A 26 -2.29 7.55 16.08
C ARG A 26 -1.79 6.35 15.26
N TRP A 27 -2.23 6.24 14.00
CA TRP A 27 -1.67 5.26 13.07
C TRP A 27 -0.23 5.63 12.74
N THR A 28 0.67 4.66 12.90
CA THR A 28 2.04 4.76 12.43
C THR A 28 2.10 4.44 10.93
N GLU A 29 3.17 4.89 10.26
CA GLU A 29 3.38 4.60 8.83
C GLU A 29 3.52 3.09 8.59
N ASP A 30 4.22 2.38 9.47
CA ASP A 30 4.40 0.93 9.39
C ASP A 30 3.07 0.17 9.55
N GLU A 31 2.23 0.56 10.52
CA GLU A 31 0.89 -0.03 10.69
C GLU A 31 0.01 0.20 9.45
N GLU A 32 0.06 1.41 8.88
CA GLU A 32 -0.72 1.77 7.69
C GLU A 32 -0.25 0.99 6.46
N MET A 33 1.06 0.94 6.22
CA MET A 33 1.64 0.18 5.11
C MET A 33 1.32 -1.31 5.24
N TRP A 34 1.53 -1.89 6.42
CA TRP A 34 1.19 -3.27 6.71
C TRP A 34 -0.29 -3.55 6.43
N LEU A 35 -1.18 -2.63 6.84
CA LEU A 35 -2.61 -2.76 6.61
C LEU A 35 -2.97 -2.69 5.12
N ILE A 36 -2.43 -1.73 4.38
CA ILE A 36 -2.66 -1.56 2.94
C ILE A 36 -2.28 -2.84 2.19
N VAL A 37 -1.08 -3.35 2.43
CA VAL A 37 -0.58 -4.59 1.83
C VAL A 37 -1.45 -5.79 2.19
N ASN A 38 -1.70 -6.02 3.49
CA ASN A 38 -2.45 -7.21 3.93
C ASN A 38 -3.93 -7.17 3.52
N THR A 39 -4.45 -6.01 3.11
CA THR A 39 -5.80 -5.92 2.55
C THR A 39 -5.89 -6.35 1.08
N ILE A 40 -4.78 -6.43 0.34
CA ILE A 40 -4.73 -7.01 -1.02
C ILE A 40 -5.19 -8.47 -1.01
N GLU A 41 -4.82 -9.23 0.03
CA GLU A 41 -5.26 -10.62 0.24
C GLU A 41 -6.66 -10.75 0.85
N ARG A 42 -7.38 -9.63 0.96
CA ARG A 42 -8.79 -9.56 1.39
C ARG A 42 -9.05 -10.12 2.79
N HIS A 43 -8.04 -10.22 3.66
CA HIS A 43 -8.18 -10.61 5.07
C HIS A 43 -9.28 -9.82 5.79
N SER A 44 -10.05 -10.47 6.68
CA SER A 44 -11.13 -9.80 7.42
C SER A 44 -10.59 -8.72 8.35
N ASN A 45 -11.42 -7.73 8.70
CA ASN A 45 -11.01 -6.67 9.62
C ASN A 45 -10.68 -7.24 11.01
N GLU A 46 -11.35 -8.31 11.42
CA GLU A 46 -11.06 -9.05 12.65
C GLU A 46 -9.66 -9.67 12.62
N TRP A 47 -9.30 -10.31 11.50
CA TRP A 47 -7.98 -10.89 11.34
C TRP A 47 -6.90 -9.80 11.33
N LEU A 48 -7.12 -8.70 10.62
CA LEU A 48 -6.19 -7.57 10.56
C LEU A 48 -5.98 -6.96 11.95
N ALA A 49 -7.05 -6.76 12.71
CA ALA A 49 -6.98 -6.25 14.09
C ALA A 49 -6.17 -7.16 15.04
N GLN A 50 -6.24 -8.48 14.84
CA GLN A 50 -5.52 -9.46 15.66
C GLN A 50 -4.03 -9.60 15.29
N ASN A 51 -3.66 -9.29 14.04
CA ASN A 51 -2.32 -9.56 13.51
C ASN A 51 -1.51 -8.29 13.23
N ILE A 52 -2.10 -7.10 13.41
CA ILE A 52 -1.40 -5.85 13.16
C ILE A 52 -0.17 -5.72 14.08
N PRO A 53 1.00 -5.32 13.55
CA PRO A 53 2.17 -5.07 14.37
C PRO A 53 1.94 -3.92 15.36
N GLY A 54 2.71 -3.90 16.45
CA GLY A 54 2.72 -2.80 17.42
C GLY A 54 1.81 -2.97 18.64
N GLY A 55 0.91 -3.97 18.69
CA GLY A 55 0.17 -4.32 19.91
C GLY A 55 -0.84 -3.27 20.40
N ASN A 56 -1.15 -2.25 19.59
CA ASN A 56 -1.92 -1.05 19.95
C ASN A 56 -3.45 -1.26 20.10
N GLY A 57 -3.90 -2.50 20.33
CA GLY A 57 -5.32 -2.79 20.59
C GLY A 57 -6.28 -2.30 19.50
N ARG A 58 -5.88 -2.37 18.22
CA ARG A 58 -6.76 -2.03 17.10
C ARG A 58 -7.97 -2.96 17.12
N THR A 59 -9.14 -2.42 16.79
CA THR A 59 -10.38 -3.18 16.67
C THR A 59 -10.77 -3.32 15.20
N SER A 60 -11.60 -4.32 14.88
CA SER A 60 -12.18 -4.46 13.54
C SER A 60 -12.86 -3.16 13.07
N ASN A 61 -13.54 -2.45 13.98
CA ASN A 61 -14.16 -1.16 13.69
C ASN A 61 -13.14 -0.06 13.39
N SER A 62 -12.04 0.04 14.15
CA SER A 62 -11.01 1.05 13.87
C SER A 62 -10.30 0.78 12.54
N ILE A 63 -10.08 -0.49 12.19
CA ILE A 63 -9.54 -0.90 10.88
C ILE A 63 -10.49 -0.46 9.77
N ALA A 64 -11.78 -0.76 9.90
CA ALA A 64 -12.80 -0.37 8.92
C ALA A 64 -12.86 1.15 8.71
N SER A 65 -12.87 1.90 9.82
CA SER A 65 -12.89 3.37 9.80
C SER A 65 -11.63 3.96 9.17
N HIS A 66 -10.44 3.42 9.49
CA HIS A 66 -9.18 3.90 8.92
C HIS A 66 -9.10 3.64 7.42
N LEU A 67 -9.45 2.43 6.97
CA LEU A 67 -9.51 2.12 5.53
C LEU A 67 -10.53 3.00 4.79
N ALA A 68 -11.64 3.37 5.42
CA ALA A 68 -12.59 4.32 4.85
C ALA A 68 -12.01 5.74 4.77
N GLU A 69 -11.28 6.18 5.78
CA GLU A 69 -10.58 7.46 5.81
C GLU A 69 -9.52 7.56 4.70
N LEU A 70 -8.71 6.52 4.50
CA LEU A 70 -7.74 6.46 3.41
C LEU A 70 -8.42 6.61 2.04
N ARG A 71 -9.55 5.93 1.81
CA ARG A 71 -10.32 6.08 0.57
C ARG A 71 -10.88 7.50 0.37
N VAL A 72 -11.40 8.11 1.45
CA VAL A 72 -11.90 9.49 1.40
C VAL A 72 -10.77 10.47 1.07
N ARG A 73 -9.57 10.22 1.61
CA ARG A 73 -8.37 11.01 1.34
C ARG A 73 -7.67 10.69 0.03
N ARG A 74 -8.22 9.79 -0.79
CA ARG A 74 -7.62 9.31 -2.04
C ARG A 74 -6.23 8.67 -1.85
N LYS A 75 -6.03 8.03 -0.69
CA LYS A 75 -4.84 7.22 -0.35
C LYS A 75 -4.98 5.74 -0.65
N LEU A 76 -6.19 5.31 -1.00
CA LEU A 76 -6.52 3.90 -1.22
C LEU A 76 -7.67 3.82 -2.22
N PRO A 77 -7.59 2.94 -3.24
CA PRO A 77 -8.71 2.69 -4.14
C PRO A 77 -9.96 2.23 -3.39
N ARG A 78 -11.14 2.57 -3.91
CA ARG A 78 -12.41 2.11 -3.33
C ARG A 78 -12.57 0.62 -3.55
N ALA A 79 -12.15 0.13 -4.70
CA ALA A 79 -12.19 -1.26 -5.07
C ALA A 79 -11.01 -2.11 -4.54
N TRP A 80 -10.13 -1.56 -3.69
CA TRP A 80 -8.91 -2.27 -3.22
C TRP A 80 -9.16 -3.70 -2.74
N ARG A 81 -10.29 -3.94 -2.04
CA ARG A 81 -10.70 -5.26 -1.52
C ARG A 81 -11.77 -5.96 -2.35
N SER A 82 -12.14 -5.39 -3.48
CA SER A 82 -13.10 -5.96 -4.42
C SER A 82 -12.52 -7.20 -5.09
N GLY A 83 -13.37 -8.17 -5.41
CA GLY A 83 -13.02 -9.27 -6.31
C GLY A 83 -13.49 -9.03 -7.75
N ASN A 84 -14.17 -7.91 -8.01
CA ASN A 84 -14.63 -7.53 -9.34
C ASN A 84 -13.51 -6.80 -10.08
N ILE A 85 -13.16 -7.31 -11.25
CA ILE A 85 -12.04 -6.88 -12.10
C ILE A 85 -12.50 -6.32 -13.45
N ASN A 86 -13.81 -6.22 -13.69
CA ASN A 86 -14.36 -5.89 -15.01
C ASN A 86 -14.47 -4.37 -15.23
N GLY A 87 -14.23 -3.93 -16.48
CA GLY A 87 -14.58 -2.58 -16.94
C GLY A 87 -13.64 -1.46 -16.49
N ARG A 88 -12.37 -1.77 -16.26
CA ARG A 88 -11.33 -0.81 -15.83
C ARG A 88 -10.50 -0.28 -17.00
N PRO A 89 -9.89 0.92 -16.89
CA PRO A 89 -9.02 1.46 -17.92
C PRO A 89 -7.79 0.58 -18.17
N ALA A 90 -7.09 0.84 -19.27
CA ALA A 90 -5.78 0.23 -19.56
C ALA A 90 -4.77 0.54 -18.44
N TRP A 91 -3.81 -0.37 -18.23
CA TRP A 91 -2.72 -0.17 -17.27
C TRP A 91 -1.79 0.94 -17.74
N THR A 92 -1.33 1.77 -16.81
CA THR A 92 -0.29 2.77 -17.08
C THR A 92 1.08 2.19 -16.75
N LEU A 93 2.14 2.80 -17.32
CA LEU A 93 3.51 2.44 -16.99
C LEU A 93 3.79 2.65 -15.49
N GLU A 94 3.28 3.75 -14.92
CA GLU A 94 3.40 4.07 -13.49
C GLU A 94 2.77 2.98 -12.59
N GLU A 95 1.57 2.47 -12.96
CA GLU A 95 0.94 1.36 -12.24
C GLU A 95 1.77 0.07 -12.33
N ASP A 96 2.35 -0.23 -13.49
CA ASP A 96 3.17 -1.42 -13.67
C ASP A 96 4.51 -1.32 -12.93
N THR A 97 5.15 -0.15 -12.92
CA THR A 97 6.38 0.11 -12.16
C THR A 97 6.14 -0.08 -10.66
N GLU A 98 5.06 0.48 -10.10
CA GLU A 98 4.72 0.28 -8.69
C GLU A 98 4.47 -1.19 -8.34
N ILE A 99 3.88 -1.96 -9.26
CA ILE A 99 3.71 -3.41 -9.07
C ILE A 99 5.05 -4.13 -9.03
N ILE A 100 6.02 -3.72 -9.84
CA ILE A 100 7.37 -4.29 -9.85
C ILE A 100 8.08 -3.95 -8.55
N GLU A 101 8.03 -2.70 -8.10
CA GLU A 101 8.59 -2.28 -6.81
C GLU A 101 7.97 -3.06 -5.64
N TRP A 102 6.65 -3.26 -5.65
CA TRP A 102 5.97 -4.10 -4.67
C TRP A 102 6.53 -5.53 -4.65
N ILE A 103 6.87 -6.12 -5.80
CA ILE A 103 7.48 -7.45 -5.88
C ILE A 103 8.91 -7.44 -5.33
N LEU A 104 9.73 -6.45 -5.72
CA LEU A 104 11.11 -6.31 -5.26
C LEU A 104 11.19 -6.10 -3.75
N HIS A 105 10.22 -5.42 -3.15
CA HIS A 105 10.06 -5.27 -1.71
C HIS A 105 9.40 -6.48 -1.02
N GLU A 106 9.49 -7.68 -1.61
CA GLU A 106 8.91 -8.93 -1.08
C GLU A 106 7.42 -8.80 -0.73
N LYS A 107 6.69 -7.95 -1.45
CA LYS A 107 5.29 -7.62 -1.24
C LYS A 107 4.99 -6.89 0.07
N GLN A 108 5.96 -6.26 0.71
CA GLN A 108 5.80 -5.59 2.01
C GLN A 108 5.50 -4.10 1.92
N ARG A 109 5.75 -3.47 0.76
CA ARG A 109 5.55 -2.03 0.54
C ARG A 109 4.89 -1.80 -0.81
N ILE A 110 3.84 -0.97 -0.84
CA ILE A 110 3.16 -0.55 -2.06
C ILE A 110 2.57 0.85 -1.86
N ASP A 111 2.76 1.75 -2.81
CA ASP A 111 2.02 3.00 -2.90
C ASP A 111 0.64 2.77 -3.54
N ALA A 112 -0.38 2.69 -2.70
CA ALA A 112 -1.74 2.50 -3.16
C ALA A 112 -2.30 3.74 -3.89
N GLU A 113 -1.72 4.92 -3.74
CA GLU A 113 -2.19 6.17 -4.37
C GLU A 113 -2.12 6.10 -5.90
N VAL A 114 -1.07 5.46 -6.44
CA VAL A 114 -0.86 5.24 -7.89
C VAL A 114 -2.11 4.61 -8.55
N PHE A 115 -2.78 3.71 -7.85
CA PHE A 115 -3.92 2.95 -8.37
C PHE A 115 -5.30 3.62 -8.16
N VAL A 116 -5.35 4.77 -7.50
CA VAL A 116 -6.62 5.42 -7.11
C VAL A 116 -7.38 5.95 -8.31
N ALA A 117 -6.69 6.48 -9.32
CA ALA A 117 -7.32 7.06 -10.50
C ALA A 117 -8.12 6.02 -11.31
N ALA A 118 -7.57 4.81 -11.47
CA ALA A 118 -8.21 3.68 -12.14
C ALA A 118 -9.15 2.87 -11.22
N ASP A 119 -9.13 3.15 -9.91
CA ASP A 119 -9.86 2.41 -8.88
C ASP A 119 -9.57 0.89 -8.95
N ARG A 120 -8.28 0.52 -9.00
CA ARG A 120 -7.86 -0.89 -9.08
C ARG A 120 -8.18 -1.64 -7.80
N SER A 121 -8.42 -2.94 -7.97
CA SER A 121 -8.48 -3.90 -6.88
C SER A 121 -7.14 -4.61 -6.64
N GLY A 122 -6.92 -5.09 -5.43
CA GLY A 122 -5.76 -5.94 -5.11
C GLY A 122 -5.72 -7.23 -5.94
N GLU A 123 -6.88 -7.75 -6.37
CA GLU A 123 -6.94 -8.92 -7.26
C GLU A 123 -6.42 -8.60 -8.67
N GLU A 124 -6.70 -7.40 -9.19
CA GLU A 124 -6.14 -6.93 -10.46
C GLU A 124 -4.63 -6.77 -10.38
N ILE A 125 -4.14 -6.14 -9.30
CA ILE A 125 -2.70 -5.96 -9.03
C ILE A 125 -2.01 -7.33 -9.00
N LYS A 126 -2.56 -8.31 -8.27
CA LYS A 126 -2.02 -9.68 -8.22
C LYS A 126 -2.00 -10.39 -9.58
N ARG A 127 -2.99 -10.15 -10.43
CA ARG A 127 -3.04 -10.70 -11.79
C ARG A 127 -2.01 -10.03 -12.69
N ARG A 128 -1.90 -8.71 -12.61
CA ARG A 128 -0.96 -7.92 -13.40
C ARG A 128 0.48 -8.24 -13.00
N ALA A 129 0.78 -8.37 -11.71
CA ALA A 129 2.06 -8.85 -11.20
C ALA A 129 2.48 -10.19 -11.81
N ARG A 130 1.57 -11.17 -11.86
CA ARG A 130 1.83 -12.47 -12.49
C ARG A 130 2.05 -12.37 -13.99
N PHE A 131 1.34 -11.46 -14.67
CA PHE A 131 1.52 -11.22 -16.09
C PHE A 131 2.88 -10.59 -16.40
N LEU A 132 3.26 -9.53 -15.67
CA LEU A 132 4.52 -8.82 -15.87
C LEU A 132 5.71 -9.76 -15.66
N MET A 133 5.69 -10.54 -14.58
CA MET A 133 6.76 -11.48 -14.25
C MET A 133 6.64 -12.85 -14.96
N ALA A 134 5.74 -13.01 -15.93
CA ALA A 134 5.65 -14.24 -16.72
C ALA A 134 6.66 -14.28 -17.87
N ASP A 135 7.14 -13.12 -18.30
CA ASP A 135 8.26 -13.01 -19.24
C ASP A 135 9.57 -13.25 -18.47
N GLU A 136 10.22 -14.38 -18.75
CA GLU A 136 11.44 -14.80 -18.05
C GLU A 136 12.60 -13.83 -18.30
N GLU A 137 12.73 -13.29 -19.52
CA GLU A 137 13.80 -12.35 -19.86
C GLU A 137 13.61 -11.02 -19.11
N PHE A 138 12.38 -10.52 -19.09
CA PHE A 138 12.04 -9.32 -18.31
C PHE A 138 12.27 -9.54 -16.81
N ALA A 139 11.83 -10.68 -16.27
CA ALA A 139 12.03 -11.00 -14.85
C ALA A 139 13.52 -11.08 -14.49
N GLU A 140 14.37 -11.68 -15.35
CA GLU A 140 15.82 -11.72 -15.17
C GLU A 140 16.43 -10.32 -15.14
N ILE A 141 16.01 -9.42 -16.04
CA ILE A 141 16.47 -8.02 -16.05
C ILE A 141 16.11 -7.31 -14.74
N VAL A 142 14.86 -7.46 -14.27
CA VAL A 142 14.40 -6.84 -13.02
C VAL A 142 15.24 -7.29 -11.82
N TYR A 143 15.44 -8.59 -11.64
CA TYR A 143 16.21 -9.10 -10.49
C TYR A 143 17.71 -8.81 -10.60
N ALA A 144 18.29 -8.85 -11.80
CA ALA A 144 19.71 -8.52 -12.00
C ALA A 144 19.99 -7.04 -11.73
N THR A 145 19.05 -6.18 -12.10
CA THR A 145 19.11 -4.74 -11.85
C THR A 145 19.04 -4.45 -10.34
N GLU A 146 18.10 -5.07 -9.63
CA GLU A 146 17.99 -4.94 -8.17
C GLU A 146 19.25 -5.45 -7.45
N GLU A 147 19.82 -6.58 -7.88
CA GLU A 147 21.06 -7.09 -7.29
C GLU A 147 22.24 -6.11 -7.51
N THR A 148 22.30 -5.48 -8.69
CA THR A 148 23.32 -4.46 -8.97
C THR A 148 23.19 -3.27 -8.03
N LEU A 149 21.95 -2.80 -7.80
CA LEU A 149 21.67 -1.72 -6.85
C LEU A 149 22.03 -2.12 -5.41
N ARG A 150 21.66 -3.33 -4.99
CA ARG A 150 22.00 -3.89 -3.67
C ARG A 150 23.51 -3.94 -3.45
N LEU A 151 24.29 -4.36 -4.45
CA LEU A 151 25.75 -4.39 -4.38
C LEU A 151 26.36 -2.98 -4.30
N ALA A 152 25.82 -2.01 -5.04
CA ALA A 152 26.25 -0.62 -4.96
C ALA A 152 25.98 -0.02 -3.57
N GLN A 153 24.80 -0.28 -3.00
CA GLN A 153 24.44 0.12 -1.65
C GLN A 153 25.36 -0.50 -0.60
N LEU A 154 25.61 -1.81 -0.71
CA LEU A 154 26.53 -2.52 0.18
C LEU A 154 27.94 -1.92 0.12
N GLN A 155 28.43 -1.61 -1.08
CA GLN A 155 29.73 -0.96 -1.25
C GLN A 155 29.74 0.41 -0.59
N TYR A 156 28.69 1.22 -0.77
CA TYR A 156 28.57 2.51 -0.09
C TYR A 156 28.64 2.33 1.42
N ASP A 157 27.87 1.41 2.00
CA ASP A 157 27.79 1.20 3.45
C ASP A 157 29.09 0.70 4.08
N MET A 158 29.86 -0.13 3.35
CA MET A 158 31.13 -0.68 3.83
C MET A 158 32.29 0.33 3.78
N VAL A 159 32.20 1.38 2.95
CA VAL A 159 33.29 2.34 2.80
C VAL A 159 33.28 3.34 3.98
N PRO A 160 34.42 3.55 4.67
CA PRO A 160 34.52 4.57 5.73
C PRO A 160 34.39 5.99 5.18
N GLU A 161 33.99 6.91 6.05
CA GLU A 161 33.89 8.35 5.71
C GLU A 161 35.20 8.89 5.10
N GLY A 162 35.07 9.62 3.99
CA GLY A 162 36.21 10.14 3.25
C GLY A 162 35.92 10.32 1.75
N PRO A 163 36.95 10.64 0.94
CA PRO A 163 36.80 10.79 -0.51
C PRO A 163 36.23 9.54 -1.20
N GLN A 164 36.57 8.35 -0.71
CA GLN A 164 36.08 7.08 -1.23
C GLN A 164 34.58 6.89 -0.96
N LYS A 165 34.06 7.35 0.18
CA LYS A 165 32.61 7.32 0.50
C LYS A 165 31.82 8.18 -0.47
N ARG A 166 32.37 9.34 -0.88
CA ARG A 166 31.75 10.20 -1.90
C ARG A 166 31.69 9.49 -3.26
N ALA A 167 32.79 8.89 -3.69
CA ALA A 167 32.83 8.15 -4.95
C ALA A 167 31.84 6.96 -4.94
N ALA A 168 31.75 6.23 -3.82
CA ALA A 168 30.76 5.16 -3.67
C ALA A 168 29.32 5.69 -3.68
N GLY A 169 29.06 6.85 -3.06
CA GLY A 169 27.75 7.50 -3.09
C GLY A 169 27.38 8.02 -4.48
N ASP A 170 28.34 8.47 -5.27
CA ASP A 170 28.13 8.84 -6.67
C ASP A 170 27.81 7.60 -7.52
N ALA A 171 28.53 6.50 -7.31
CA ALA A 171 28.27 5.24 -8.00
C ALA A 171 26.88 4.67 -7.66
N LEU A 172 26.48 4.72 -6.38
CA LEU A 172 25.15 4.33 -5.94
C LEU A 172 24.06 5.14 -6.65
N ARG A 173 24.19 6.47 -6.69
CA ARG A 173 23.22 7.34 -7.37
C ARG A 173 23.11 7.06 -8.87
N ILE A 174 24.24 6.74 -9.52
CA ILE A 174 24.25 6.33 -10.93
C ILE A 174 23.51 5.00 -11.08
N ALA A 175 23.78 4.03 -10.19
CA ALA A 175 23.10 2.74 -10.21
C ALA A 175 21.58 2.88 -9.96
N GLU A 176 21.14 3.75 -9.05
CA GLU A 176 19.72 4.05 -8.82
C GLU A 176 19.05 4.59 -10.10
N TRP A 177 19.68 5.58 -10.74
CA TRP A 177 19.15 6.18 -11.97
C TRP A 177 19.14 5.20 -13.15
N ASP A 178 20.21 4.40 -13.31
CA ASP A 178 20.29 3.38 -14.34
C ASP A 178 19.27 2.26 -14.10
N ALA A 179 19.03 1.88 -12.85
CA ALA A 179 18.05 0.85 -12.50
C ALA A 179 16.63 1.21 -12.92
N GLU A 180 16.17 2.41 -12.53
CA GLU A 180 14.84 2.93 -12.92
C GLU A 180 14.68 2.97 -14.44
N ARG A 181 15.70 3.46 -15.14
CA ARG A 181 15.71 3.54 -16.60
C ARG A 181 15.67 2.17 -17.25
N THR A 182 16.54 1.24 -16.85
CA THR A 182 16.63 -0.10 -17.43
C THR A 182 15.35 -0.89 -17.23
N ILE A 183 14.75 -0.86 -16.03
CA ILE A 183 13.48 -1.55 -15.77
C ILE A 183 12.36 -0.93 -16.61
N SER A 184 12.29 0.40 -16.70
CA SER A 184 11.25 1.09 -17.49
C SER A 184 11.37 0.83 -19.00
N GLU A 185 12.58 0.85 -19.55
CA GLU A 185 12.84 0.53 -20.96
C GLU A 185 12.46 -0.92 -21.27
N ALA A 186 12.91 -1.88 -20.45
CA ALA A 186 12.58 -3.30 -20.61
C ALA A 186 11.07 -3.56 -20.48
N LEU A 187 10.40 -2.89 -19.53
CA LEU A 187 8.96 -2.99 -19.35
C LEU A 187 8.21 -2.50 -20.58
N GLN A 188 8.61 -1.35 -21.15
CA GLN A 188 8.01 -0.83 -22.36
C GLN A 188 8.18 -1.78 -23.54
N GLU A 189 9.37 -2.38 -23.71
CA GLU A 189 9.63 -3.37 -24.75
C GLU A 189 8.76 -4.62 -24.61
N THR A 190 8.64 -5.17 -23.39
CA THR A 190 7.76 -6.30 -23.10
C THR A 190 6.30 -5.96 -23.40
N LEU A 191 5.83 -4.75 -23.07
CA LEU A 191 4.47 -4.31 -23.34
C LEU A 191 4.20 -4.10 -24.84
N ASP A 192 5.17 -3.58 -25.59
CA ASP A 192 5.05 -3.34 -27.04
C ASP A 192 5.12 -4.66 -27.84
N GLY A 193 5.87 -5.66 -27.34
CA GLY A 193 5.98 -6.99 -27.93
C GLY A 193 4.83 -7.94 -27.57
N ALA A 194 4.17 -7.73 -26.43
CA ALA A 194 3.07 -8.57 -25.96
C ALA A 194 1.74 -8.15 -26.59
N VAL A 195 1.25 -8.90 -27.58
CA VAL A 195 -0.13 -8.75 -28.07
C VAL A 195 -1.10 -9.08 -26.92
N TRP A 196 -1.74 -8.06 -26.36
CA TRP A 196 -2.79 -8.20 -25.35
C TRP A 196 -3.92 -9.09 -25.89
N GLN A 197 -4.05 -10.32 -25.37
CA GLN A 197 -5.16 -11.21 -25.68
C GLN A 197 -6.13 -11.29 -24.48
N PRO A 198 -7.31 -10.64 -24.55
CA PRO A 198 -8.25 -10.59 -23.42
C PRO A 198 -8.92 -11.92 -23.06
N HIS A 199 -8.68 -12.99 -23.82
CA HIS A 199 -9.46 -14.23 -23.78
C HIS A 199 -8.63 -15.50 -23.54
N LEU A 200 -7.32 -15.34 -23.33
CA LEU A 200 -6.59 -16.30 -22.52
C LEU A 200 -6.67 -15.76 -21.09
N TRP A 201 -7.20 -16.57 -20.15
CA TRP A 201 -7.24 -16.37 -18.68
C TRP A 201 -8.50 -15.74 -18.08
#